data_AF-A0A7J4KN98-F1
#
_entry.id   AF-A0A7J4KN98-F1
#
_cell.length_a   1.000
_cell.length_b   1.000
_cell.length_c   1.000
_cell.angle_alpha   90.00
_cell.angle_beta   90.00
_cell.angle_gamma   90.00
#
_symmetry.space_group_name_H-M   'P 1'
#
loop_
_entity.id
_entity.type
_entity.pdbx_description
1 polymer ?
#
loop_
_entity_poly.entity_id
_entity_poly.type
_entity_poly.pdbx_seq_one_letter_code
_entity_poly.pdbx_strand_id
1 'polypeptide(L)' 'MANKRMIVVMVGLMIIFAIIFFLAFISLQRKESLFGIGIPVEFENYLIMFLCIGSIARIVWELYKN' A
#
# COMPACT_ATOMS: atom_id res chain seq x y z
N MET A 1 0.92 16.95 22.39
CA MET A 1 1.56 17.16 21.07
C MET A 1 2.01 15.86 20.37
N ALA A 2 2.19 14.73 21.08
CA ALA A 2 2.60 13.45 20.47
C ALA A 2 1.60 12.90 19.43
N ASN A 3 0.29 12.99 19.66
CA ASN A 3 -0.73 12.45 18.73
C ASN A 3 -0.72 13.11 17.35
N LYS A 4 -0.50 14.43 17.25
CA LYS A 4 -0.48 15.10 15.93
C LYS A 4 0.65 14.58 15.03
N ARG A 5 1.83 14.31 15.60
CA ARG A 5 2.96 13.78 14.82
C ARG A 5 2.71 12.35 14.36
N MET A 6 2.10 11.52 15.22
CA MET A 6 1.74 10.14 14.88
C MET A 6 0.67 10.07 13.78
N ILE A 7 -0.37 10.93 13.86
CA ILE A 7 -1.40 11.03 12.81
C ILE A 7 -0.77 11.46 11.47
N VAL A 8 0.13 12.44 11.47
CA VAL A 8 0.81 12.87 10.23
C VAL A 8 1.63 11.75 9.61
N VAL A 9 2.33 10.96 10.43
CA VAL A 9 3.09 9.79 9.94
C VAL A 9 2.16 8.73 9.37
N MET A 10 1.05 8.43 10.05
CA MET A 10 0.05 7.45 9.58
C MET A 10 -0.59 7.87 8.25
N VAL A 11 -0.99 9.14 8.12
CA VAL A 11 -1.53 9.69 6.87
C VAL A 11 -0.46 9.67 5.77
N GLY A 12 0.79 10.02 6.09
CA GLY A 12 1.90 9.93 5.14
C GLY A 12 2.12 8.50 4.63
N LEU A 13 2.08 7.50 5.52
CA LEU A 13 2.17 6.09 5.14
C LEU A 13 0.99 5.65 4.27
N MET A 14 -0.24 6.10 4.55
CA MET A 14 -1.41 5.80 3.70
C MET A 14 -1.21 6.30 2.27
N ILE A 15 -0.67 7.52 2.10
CA ILE A 15 -0.38 8.08 0.77
C ILE A 15 0.68 7.24 0.06
N ILE A 16 1.74 6.80 0.76
CA ILE A 16 2.78 5.94 0.18
C ILE A 16 2.16 4.61 -0.29
N PHE A 17 1.35 3.96 0.54
CA PHE A 17 0.68 2.71 0.16
C PHE A 17 -0.29 2.90 -1.01
N ALA A 18 -0.99 4.04 -1.09
CA ALA A 18 -1.84 4.35 -2.23
C ALA A 18 -1.03 4.50 -3.52
N ILE A 19 0.13 5.17 -3.48
CA ILE A 19 1.03 5.31 -4.64
C ILE A 19 1.53 3.93 -5.09
N ILE A 20 1.98 3.09 -4.15
CA ILE A 20 2.44 1.72 -4.46
C ILE A 20 1.31 0.90 -5.09
N PHE A 21 0.08 1.03 -4.57
CA PHE A 21 -1.09 0.37 -5.15
C PHE A 21 -1.34 0.79 -6.59
N PHE A 22 -1.29 2.10 -6.89
CA PHE A 22 -1.45 2.59 -8.27
C PHE A 22 -0.33 2.10 -9.18
N LEU A 23 0.91 2.07 -8.71
CA LEU A 23 2.03 1.52 -9.48
C LEU A 23 1.81 0.03 -9.77
N ALA A 24 1.40 -0.77 -8.77
CA ALA A 24 1.08 -2.18 -8.95
C ALA A 24 -0.08 -2.39 -9.94
N PHE A 25 -1.11 -1.54 -9.90
CA PHE A 25 -2.22 -1.58 -10.85
C PHE A 25 -1.79 -1.28 -12.29
N ILE A 26 -0.95 -0.25 -12.49
CA ILE A 26 -0.38 0.07 -13.81
C ILE A 26 0.52 -1.07 -14.30
N SER A 27 1.36 -1.61 -13.41
CA SER A 27 2.26 -2.73 -13.70
C SER A 27 1.48 -3.97 -14.12
N LEU A 28 0.35 -4.24 -13.47
CA LEU A 28 -0.57 -5.33 -13.82
C LEU A 28 -1.13 -5.17 -15.23
N GLN A 29 -1.56 -3.96 -15.62
CA GLN A 29 -2.06 -3.70 -16.98
C GLN A 29 -0.96 -3.85 -18.04
N ARG A 30 0.28 -3.47 -17.71
CA ARG A 30 1.44 -3.60 -18.60
C ARG A 30 2.03 -5.01 -18.62
N LYS A 31 1.57 -5.92 -17.74
CA LYS A 31 2.15 -7.24 -17.51
C LYS A 31 3.64 -7.16 -17.16
N GLU A 32 4.02 -6.10 -16.48
CA GLU A 32 5.39 -5.87 -15.99
C GLU A 32 5.48 -6.18 -14.50
N SER A 33 6.63 -6.71 -14.08
CA SER A 33 6.93 -6.95 -12.67
C SER A 33 7.34 -5.65 -12.00
N LEU A 34 6.80 -5.40 -10.80
CA LEU A 34 7.08 -4.17 -10.06
C LEU A 34 8.38 -4.29 -9.24
N PHE A 35 8.66 -5.45 -8.66
CA PHE A 35 9.82 -5.70 -7.79
C PHE A 35 10.71 -6.86 -8.26
N GLY A 36 10.33 -7.62 -9.28
CA GLY A 36 11.17 -8.66 -9.89
C GLY A 36 11.35 -9.91 -9.02
N ILE A 37 10.33 -10.28 -8.24
CA ILE A 37 10.45 -11.27 -7.15
C ILE A 37 10.47 -12.74 -7.66
N GLY A 38 10.60 -12.97 -8.97
CA GLY A 38 10.69 -14.30 -9.57
C GLY A 38 9.39 -15.13 -9.54
N ILE A 39 8.28 -14.52 -9.16
CA ILE A 39 6.92 -15.09 -9.19
C ILE A 39 6.16 -14.57 -10.41
N PRO A 40 5.04 -15.22 -10.82
CA PRO A 40 4.21 -14.71 -11.90
C PRO A 40 3.79 -13.26 -11.66
N VAL A 41 3.99 -12.42 -12.67
CA VAL A 41 3.79 -10.96 -12.59
C VAL A 41 2.38 -10.59 -12.11
N GLU A 42 1.37 -11.31 -12.60
CA GLU A 42 -0.02 -11.08 -12.19
C GLU A 42 -0.19 -11.35 -10.69
N PHE A 43 0.34 -12.48 -10.21
CA PHE A 43 0.29 -12.85 -8.81
C PHE A 43 1.06 -11.86 -7.92
N GLU A 44 2.24 -11.42 -8.36
CA GLU A 44 3.04 -10.40 -7.68
C GLU A 44 2.24 -9.11 -7.47
N ASN A 45 1.70 -8.56 -8.56
CA ASN A 45 0.98 -7.29 -8.52
C ASN A 45 -0.32 -7.40 -7.71
N TYR A 46 -1.07 -8.51 -7.81
CA TYR A 46 -2.24 -8.75 -6.96
C TYR A 46 -1.88 -8.85 -5.48
N LEU A 47 -0.79 -9.53 -5.15
CA LEU A 47 -0.32 -9.65 -3.77
C LEU A 47 0.06 -8.27 -3.20
N ILE A 48 0.79 -7.45 -3.96
CA ILE A 48 1.16 -6.09 -3.56
C ILE A 48 -0.09 -5.23 -3.36
N MET A 49 -1.05 -5.30 -4.28
CA MET A 49 -2.32 -4.57 -4.18
C MET A 49 -3.09 -4.98 -2.92
N PHE A 50 -3.17 -6.29 -2.63
CA PHE A 50 -3.81 -6.81 -1.43
C PHE A 50 -3.13 -6.34 -0.14
N LEU A 51 -1.80 -6.40 -0.08
CA LEU A 51 -1.02 -5.92 1.07
C LEU A 51 -1.18 -4.41 1.29
N CYS A 52 -1.25 -3.61 0.22
CA CYS A 52 -1.50 -2.18 0.32
C CYS A 52 -2.89 -1.89 0.91
N ILE A 53 -3.94 -2.56 0.42
CA ILE A 53 -5.30 -2.42 0.96
C ILE A 53 -5.32 -2.83 2.44
N GLY A 54 -4.71 -3.96 2.79
CA GLY A 54 -4.64 -4.43 4.18
C GLY A 54 -3.91 -3.44 5.10
N SER A 55 -2.82 -2.86 4.62
CA SER A 55 -2.04 -1.86 5.36
C SER A 55 -2.82 -0.57 5.56
N ILE A 56 -3.52 -0.08 4.53
CA ILE A 56 -4.38 1.11 4.62
C ILE A 56 -5.53 0.84 5.61
N ALA A 57 -6.21 -0.30 5.51
CA ALA A 57 -7.29 -0.66 6.42
C ALA A 57 -6.83 -0.70 7.88
N ARG A 58 -5.63 -1.24 8.14
CA ARG A 58 -5.02 -1.25 9.47
C ARG A 58 -4.72 0.17 9.97
N ILE A 59 -4.17 1.05 9.14
CA ILE A 59 -3.90 2.43 9.52
C ILE A 59 -5.21 3.16 9.84
N VAL A 60 -6.25 3.00 9.01
CA VAL A 60 -7.58 3.59 9.25
C VAL A 60 -8.18 3.10 10.56
N TRP A 61 -8.06 1.80 10.87
CA TRP A 61 -8.51 1.24 12.14
C TRP A 61 -7.75 1.86 13.33
N GLU A 62 -6.45 2.03 13.21
CA GLU A 62 -5.60 2.61 14.25
C GLU A 62 -5.87 4.11 14.47
N LEU A 63 -6.25 4.83 13.40
CA LEU A 63 -6.74 6.20 13.47
C LEU A 63 -8.15 6.30 14.07
N TYR A 64 -9.04 5.33 13.80
CA TYR A 64 -10.40 5.32 14.37
C TYR A 64 -10.40 4.98 15.87
N LYS A 65 -9.48 4.12 16.31
CA LYS A 65 -9.36 3.69 17.71
C LYS A 65 -8.75 4.77 18.63
N ASN A 66 -7.89 5.63 18.08
CA ASN A 66 -7.18 6.69 18.81
C ASN A 66 -8.00 7.99 18.88
#